data_AF-A0A1I1M7B2-F1
#
_entry.id   AF-A0A1I1M7B2-F1
#
_cell.length_a   1.000
_cell.length_b   1.000
_cell.length_c   1.000
_cell.angle_alpha   90.00
_cell.angle_beta   90.00
_cell.angle_gamma   90.00
#
_symmetry.space_group_name_H-M   'P 1'
#
loop_
_entity.id
_entity.type
_entity.pdbx_description
1 polymer ?
#
loop_
_entity_poly.entity_id
_entity_poly.type
_entity_poly.pdbx_seq_one_letter_code
_entity_poly.pdbx_strand_id
1 'polypeptide(L)'
;MGMIGRALDLVFGGGAEGLRQTAEVFRENAENRAVRDQERMAQALAQYGAEFRATRGIFDQVMDGLNRLPRPMLAFGSIGLFCAAMVDPLWFAERMQGLALVPEPLWWLMGAVVSFYFGARHQLKGQEFQRDIARSLARVPVVIETTRALRDAEGGRTDENRNDEDRGAEIGGNAALEDWRASRGGNGGMRP
;
A
#
# COMPACT_ATOMS: atom_id res chain seq x y z
N MET A 1 9.22 -42.29 -46.20
CA MET A 1 8.38 -41.08 -46.17
C MET A 1 7.03 -41.40 -46.80
N GLY A 2 6.04 -41.75 -45.97
CA GLY A 2 4.75 -42.29 -46.44
C GLY A 2 3.77 -41.20 -46.87
N MET A 3 3.32 -41.26 -48.12
CA MET A 3 2.26 -40.42 -48.70
C MET A 3 0.92 -40.56 -47.96
N ILE A 4 0.71 -41.67 -47.24
CA ILE A 4 -0.48 -41.94 -46.42
C ILE A 4 -0.55 -41.01 -45.20
N GLY A 5 0.60 -40.59 -44.64
CA GLY A 5 0.63 -39.62 -43.54
C GLY A 5 0.16 -38.23 -43.98
N ARG A 6 0.52 -37.81 -45.20
CA ARG A 6 0.10 -36.52 -45.77
C ARG A 6 -1.39 -36.48 -46.12
N ALA A 7 -1.99 -37.59 -46.56
CA ALA A 7 -3.42 -37.64 -46.87
C ALA A 7 -4.29 -37.57 -45.59
N LEU A 8 -3.85 -38.22 -44.51
CA LEU A 8 -4.53 -38.12 -43.21
C LEU A 8 -4.37 -36.74 -42.57
N ASP A 9 -3.21 -36.09 -42.69
CA ASP A 9 -3.02 -34.70 -42.22
C ASP A 9 -3.86 -33.67 -43.00
N LEU A 10 -4.16 -33.92 -44.28
CA LEU A 10 -4.94 -33.00 -45.11
C LEU A 10 -6.45 -33.11 -44.86
N VAL A 11 -6.92 -34.31 -44.46
CA VAL A 11 -8.33 -34.57 -44.10
C VAL A 11 -8.62 -34.22 -42.64
N PHE A 12 -7.65 -34.39 -41.74
CA PHE A 12 -7.75 -34.07 -40.32
C PHE A 12 -7.00 -32.79 -39.92
N GLY A 13 -6.79 -31.87 -40.88
CA GLY A 13 -5.97 -30.67 -40.78
C GLY A 13 -6.04 -29.91 -39.45
N GLY A 14 -5.13 -30.25 -38.54
CA GLY A 14 -5.03 -29.65 -37.21
C GLY A 14 -5.09 -30.65 -36.06
N GLY A 15 -4.40 -31.78 -36.18
CA GLY A 15 -4.23 -32.77 -35.12
C GLY A 15 -3.78 -32.14 -33.79
N ALA A 16 -4.39 -32.59 -32.71
CA ALA A 16 -4.30 -32.10 -31.32
C ALA A 16 -5.07 -30.80 -31.01
N GLU A 17 -4.93 -29.72 -31.79
CA GLU A 17 -5.51 -28.43 -31.41
C GLU A 17 -7.04 -28.36 -31.65
N GLY A 18 -7.53 -28.90 -32.79
CA GLY A 18 -8.97 -28.94 -33.08
C GLY A 18 -9.74 -29.93 -32.20
N LEU A 19 -9.10 -31.02 -31.78
CA LEU A 19 -9.66 -31.98 -30.82
C LEU A 19 -9.68 -31.41 -29.41
N ARG A 20 -8.66 -30.63 -29.00
CA ARG A 20 -8.65 -29.89 -27.75
C ARG A 20 -9.76 -28.84 -27.72
N GLN A 21 -9.92 -28.07 -28.81
CA GLN A 21 -10.95 -27.05 -28.94
C GLN A 21 -12.36 -27.63 -28.96
N THR A 22 -12.55 -28.84 -29.51
CA THR A 22 -13.85 -29.54 -29.49
C THR A 22 -14.10 -30.25 -28.15
N ALA A 23 -13.07 -30.76 -27.46
CA ALA A 23 -13.20 -31.37 -26.14
C ALA A 23 -13.45 -30.33 -25.03
N GLU A 24 -12.89 -29.12 -25.14
CA GLU A 24 -13.18 -27.98 -24.26
C GLU A 24 -14.65 -27.50 -24.39
N VAL A 25 -15.33 -27.80 -25.50
CA VAL A 25 -16.77 -27.51 -25.70
C VAL A 25 -17.67 -28.51 -24.96
N PHE A 26 -17.22 -29.75 -24.74
CA PHE A 26 -18.01 -30.79 -24.05
C PHE A 26 -17.62 -31.02 -22.58
N ARG A 27 -16.46 -30.54 -22.14
CA ARG A 27 -16.03 -30.62 -20.74
C ARG A 27 -15.39 -29.30 -20.31
N GLU A 28 -16.16 -28.55 -19.51
CA GLU A 28 -15.72 -27.30 -18.89
C GLU A 28 -14.33 -27.49 -18.22
N ASN A 29 -13.37 -26.66 -18.63
CA ASN A 29 -12.00 -26.71 -18.13
C ASN A 29 -12.00 -26.41 -16.62
N ALA A 30 -11.60 -27.38 -15.81
CA ALA A 30 -11.74 -27.35 -14.34
C ALA A 30 -11.05 -26.12 -13.71
N GLU A 31 -9.95 -25.66 -14.30
CA GLU A 31 -9.21 -24.46 -13.89
C GLU A 31 -10.04 -23.18 -14.11
N ASN A 32 -10.72 -23.04 -15.26
CA ASN A 32 -11.57 -21.88 -15.55
C ASN A 32 -12.81 -21.85 -14.64
N ARG A 33 -13.29 -23.01 -14.20
CA ARG A 33 -14.37 -23.09 -13.21
C ARG A 33 -13.88 -22.67 -11.82
N ALA A 34 -12.69 -23.11 -11.41
CA ALA A 34 -12.08 -22.74 -10.14
C ALA A 34 -11.80 -21.23 -10.05
N VAL A 35 -11.30 -20.61 -11.13
CA VAL A 35 -11.07 -19.16 -11.21
C VAL A 35 -12.40 -18.39 -11.09
N ARG A 36 -13.44 -18.81 -11.82
CA ARG A 36 -14.77 -18.18 -11.75
C ARG A 36 -15.42 -18.34 -10.38
N ASP A 37 -15.28 -19.49 -9.74
CA ASP A 37 -15.80 -19.71 -8.39
C ASP A 37 -15.01 -18.90 -7.34
N GLN A 38 -13.69 -18.77 -7.49
CA GLN A 38 -12.89 -17.89 -6.64
C GLN A 38 -13.29 -16.42 -6.80
N GLU A 39 -13.55 -15.96 -8.03
CA GLU A 39 -14.06 -14.62 -8.31
C GLU A 39 -15.46 -14.39 -7.72
N ARG A 40 -16.38 -15.34 -7.89
CA ARG A 40 -17.72 -15.26 -7.27
C ARG A 40 -17.64 -15.20 -5.76
N MET A 41 -16.77 -16.01 -5.17
CA MET A 41 -16.57 -16.07 -3.72
C MET A 41 -15.91 -14.79 -3.20
N ALA A 42 -14.94 -14.23 -3.94
CA ALA A 42 -14.34 -12.93 -3.63
C ALA A 42 -15.34 -11.78 -3.75
N GLN A 43 -16.18 -11.77 -4.78
CA GLN A 43 -17.25 -10.78 -4.96
C GLN A 43 -18.31 -10.90 -3.87
N ALA A 44 -18.73 -12.11 -3.50
CA ALA A 44 -19.65 -12.34 -2.40
C ALA A 44 -19.07 -11.83 -1.07
N LEU A 45 -17.80 -12.15 -0.76
CA LEU A 45 -17.12 -11.64 0.44
C LEU A 45 -16.97 -10.11 0.42
N ALA A 46 -16.71 -9.51 -0.74
CA ALA A 46 -16.63 -8.06 -0.89
C ALA A 46 -17.99 -7.39 -0.66
N GLN A 47 -19.08 -7.98 -1.17
CA GLN A 47 -20.44 -7.51 -0.96
C GLN A 47 -20.85 -7.66 0.50
N TYR A 48 -20.68 -8.83 1.10
CA TYR A 48 -20.91 -9.04 2.54
C TYR A 48 -20.11 -8.04 3.38
N GLY A 49 -18.82 -7.85 3.08
CA GLY A 49 -17.97 -6.88 3.77
C GLY A 49 -18.35 -5.41 3.54
N ALA A 50 -19.06 -5.08 2.47
CA ALA A 50 -19.61 -3.75 2.22
C ALA A 50 -20.90 -3.53 3.01
N GLU A 51 -21.79 -4.52 3.06
CA GLU A 51 -23.03 -4.48 3.82
C GLU A 51 -22.78 -4.42 5.34
N PHE A 52 -21.80 -5.18 5.87
CA PHE A 52 -21.45 -5.14 7.28
C PHE A 52 -20.72 -3.86 7.73
N ARG A 53 -20.02 -3.16 6.82
CA ARG A 53 -19.36 -1.88 7.15
C ARG A 53 -20.33 -0.71 7.32
N ALA A 54 -21.50 -0.78 6.67
CA ALA A 54 -22.51 0.26 6.72
C ALA A 54 -23.25 0.32 8.08
N THR A 55 -23.28 -0.77 8.84
CA THR A 55 -24.05 -0.89 10.09
C THR A 55 -23.16 -0.74 11.34
N ARG A 56 -22.29 0.28 11.37
CA ARG A 56 -21.53 0.61 12.59
C ARG A 56 -22.34 1.61 13.42
N GLY A 57 -22.90 1.14 14.54
CA GLY A 57 -23.81 1.93 15.35
C GLY A 57 -23.14 3.14 15.99
N ILE A 58 -23.92 4.16 16.38
CA ILE A 58 -23.43 5.32 17.14
C ILE A 58 -22.77 4.85 18.45
N PHE A 59 -23.30 3.78 19.06
CA PHE A 59 -22.70 3.16 20.25
C PHE A 59 -21.27 2.65 19.99
N ASP A 60 -21.02 1.99 18.85
CA ASP A 60 -19.69 1.51 18.49
C ASP A 60 -18.73 2.68 18.27
N GLN A 61 -19.20 3.78 17.67
CA GLN A 61 -18.40 4.98 17.45
C GLN A 61 -18.06 5.69 18.78
N VAL A 62 -19.01 5.74 19.71
CA VAL A 62 -18.78 6.28 21.06
C VAL A 62 -17.78 5.41 21.82
N MET A 63 -17.93 4.09 21.79
CA MET A 63 -17.01 3.16 22.42
C MET A 63 -15.62 3.18 21.78
N ASP A 64 -15.53 3.33 20.45
CA ASP A 64 -14.26 3.51 19.75
C ASP A 64 -13.61 4.85 20.12
N GLY A 65 -14.41 5.92 20.26
CA GLY A 65 -13.96 7.21 20.77
C GLY A 65 -13.38 7.07 22.17
N LEU A 66 -14.15 6.51 23.11
CA LEU A 66 -13.73 6.30 24.50
C LEU A 66 -12.44 5.47 24.62
N ASN A 67 -12.28 4.45 23.79
CA ASN A 67 -11.06 3.64 23.74
C ASN A 67 -9.86 4.36 23.09
N ARG A 68 -10.09 5.43 22.34
CA ARG A 68 -9.04 6.27 21.72
C ARG A 68 -8.70 7.51 22.54
N LEU A 69 -9.56 7.92 23.48
CA LEU A 69 -9.34 9.03 24.42
C LEU A 69 -8.09 8.92 25.31
N PRO A 70 -7.56 7.74 25.69
CA PRO A 70 -6.42 7.70 26.60
C PRO A 70 -5.19 8.45 26.08
N ARG A 71 -4.89 8.37 24.78
CA ARG A 71 -3.76 9.10 24.18
C ARG A 71 -3.93 10.62 24.27
N PRO A 72 -5.05 11.21 23.79
CA PRO A 72 -5.34 12.63 23.99
C PRO A 72 -5.34 13.05 25.46
N MET A 73 -5.94 12.26 26.35
CA MET A 73 -6.03 12.58 27.78
C MET A 73 -4.66 12.66 28.44
N LEU A 74 -3.70 11.80 28.06
CA LEU A 74 -2.32 11.89 28.57
C LEU A 74 -1.61 13.16 28.11
N ALA A 75 -1.82 13.57 26.86
CA ALA A 75 -1.25 14.81 26.33
C ALA A 75 -1.83 16.04 27.04
N PHE A 76 -3.16 16.17 27.08
CA PHE A 76 -3.83 17.28 27.75
C PHE A 76 -3.63 17.27 29.26
N GLY A 77 -3.58 16.09 29.88
CA GLY A 77 -3.32 15.93 31.31
C GLY A 77 -1.91 16.41 31.68
N SER A 78 -0.90 16.09 30.87
CA SER A 78 0.47 16.59 31.06
C SER A 78 0.54 18.11 30.97
N ILE A 79 -0.07 18.70 29.93
CA ILE A 79 -0.12 20.16 29.75
C ILE A 79 -0.85 20.81 30.93
N GLY A 80 -2.00 20.25 31.34
CA GLY A 80 -2.76 20.72 32.49
C GLY A 80 -1.97 20.66 33.79
N LEU A 81 -1.15 19.61 33.99
CA LEU A 81 -0.27 19.49 35.15
C LEU A 81 0.77 20.63 35.20
N PHE A 82 1.38 20.96 34.05
CA PHE A 82 2.31 22.09 33.94
C PHE A 82 1.61 23.43 34.20
N CYS A 83 0.42 23.63 33.66
CA CYS A 83 -0.37 24.82 33.93
C CYS A 83 -0.74 24.92 35.42
N ALA A 84 -1.18 23.83 36.05
CA ALA A 84 -1.53 23.80 37.47
C ALA A 84 -0.33 24.17 38.36
N ALA A 85 0.85 23.66 38.03
CA ALA A 85 2.10 24.01 38.74
C ALA A 85 2.46 25.51 38.61
N MET A 86 2.08 26.17 37.51
CA MET A 86 2.32 27.61 37.31
C MET A 86 1.25 28.50 37.97
N VAL A 87 0.00 28.05 37.99
CA VAL A 87 -1.13 28.83 38.54
C VAL A 87 -1.12 28.82 40.07
N ASP A 88 -0.91 27.66 40.69
CA ASP A 88 -0.82 27.53 42.15
C ASP A 88 0.28 26.51 42.53
N PRO A 89 1.53 27.00 42.69
CA PRO A 89 2.66 26.13 42.99
C PRO A 89 2.60 25.51 44.40
N LEU A 90 1.93 26.17 45.35
CA LEU A 90 1.86 25.69 46.74
C LEU A 90 0.90 24.51 46.82
N TRP A 91 -0.29 24.64 46.24
CA TRP A 91 -1.28 23.56 46.12
C TRP A 91 -0.70 22.35 45.37
N PHE A 92 0.06 22.60 44.30
CA PHE A 92 0.72 21.55 43.54
C PHE A 92 1.78 20.80 44.38
N ALA A 93 2.62 21.53 45.11
CA ALA A 93 3.67 20.95 45.95
C ALA A 93 3.11 20.04 47.05
N GLU A 94 2.01 20.43 47.70
CA GLU A 94 1.34 19.60 48.70
C GLU A 94 0.87 18.25 48.12
N ARG A 95 0.38 18.23 46.87
CA ARG A 95 -0.04 16.99 46.21
C ARG A 95 1.15 16.13 45.76
N MET A 96 2.24 16.76 45.36
CA MET A 96 3.49 16.05 45.04
C MET A 96 4.09 15.37 46.27
N GLN A 97 3.96 15.95 47.48
CA GLN A 97 4.34 15.27 48.72
C GLN A 97 3.52 14.00 48.96
N GLY A 98 2.20 14.06 48.70
CA GLY A 98 1.34 12.88 48.75
C GLY A 98 1.76 11.79 47.76
N LEU A 99 2.13 12.16 46.53
CA LEU A 99 2.65 11.22 45.53
C LEU A 99 4.00 10.61 45.93
N ALA A 100 4.87 11.37 46.60
CA ALA A 100 6.16 10.88 47.08
C ALA A 100 6.02 9.81 48.17
N LEU A 101 4.89 9.78 48.89
CA LEU A 101 4.60 8.78 49.91
C LEU A 101 4.00 7.48 49.34
N VAL A 102 3.68 7.45 48.04
CA VAL A 102 3.12 6.26 47.39
C VAL A 102 4.18 5.15 47.36
N PRO A 103 3.90 3.96 47.96
CA PRO A 103 4.83 2.84 47.95
C PRO A 103 5.23 2.40 46.54
N GLU A 104 6.50 2.02 46.36
CA GLU A 104 7.04 1.49 45.10
C GLU A 104 6.20 0.35 44.50
N PRO A 105 5.67 -0.63 45.27
CA PRO A 105 4.84 -1.70 44.72
C PRO A 105 3.56 -1.21 44.02
N LEU A 106 2.98 -0.09 44.44
CA LEU A 106 1.78 0.47 43.80
C LEU A 106 2.10 1.07 42.43
N TRP A 107 3.29 1.61 42.25
CA TRP A 107 3.77 2.06 40.95
C TRP A 107 3.91 0.89 39.98
N TRP A 108 4.47 -0.23 40.46
CA TRP A 108 4.54 -1.48 39.70
C TRP A 108 3.16 -2.02 39.33
N LEU A 109 2.21 -2.01 40.27
CA LEU A 109 0.84 -2.45 40.02
C LEU A 109 0.14 -1.58 38.97
N MET A 110 0.24 -0.26 39.09
CA MET A 110 -0.32 0.67 38.11
C MET A 110 0.29 0.44 36.72
N GLY A 111 1.61 0.31 36.63
CA GLY A 111 2.32 -0.01 35.40
C GLY A 111 1.85 -1.34 34.79
N ALA A 112 1.66 -2.37 35.61
CA ALA A 112 1.16 -3.68 35.17
C ALA A 112 -0.27 -3.61 34.63
N VAL A 113 -1.20 -2.94 35.33
CA VAL A 113 -2.60 -2.80 34.91
C VAL A 113 -2.71 -2.01 33.59
N VAL A 114 -1.99 -0.89 33.48
CA VAL A 114 -1.96 -0.07 32.26
C VAL A 114 -1.34 -0.86 31.12
N SER A 115 -0.21 -1.55 31.36
CA SER A 115 0.45 -2.39 30.35
C SER A 115 -0.43 -3.55 29.90
N PHE A 116 -1.22 -4.14 30.80
CA PHE A 116 -2.18 -5.17 30.43
C PHE A 116 -3.32 -4.62 29.56
N TYR A 117 -3.92 -3.50 29.97
CA TYR A 117 -5.03 -2.86 29.26
C TYR A 117 -4.64 -2.40 27.84
N PHE A 118 -3.47 -1.78 27.69
CA PHE A 118 -3.01 -1.25 26.40
C PHE A 118 -2.15 -2.23 25.60
N GLY A 119 -1.40 -3.11 26.26
CA GLY A 119 -0.50 -4.08 25.62
C GLY A 119 -1.26 -5.17 24.86
N ALA A 120 -2.39 -5.65 25.36
CA ALA A 120 -3.23 -6.62 24.66
C ALA A 120 -3.84 -6.05 23.36
N ARG A 121 -4.13 -4.74 23.33
CA ARG A 121 -4.79 -4.07 22.19
C ARG A 121 -3.81 -3.63 21.09
N HIS A 122 -2.52 -3.48 21.40
CA HIS A 122 -1.48 -3.19 20.39
C HIS A 122 -1.03 -4.44 19.61
N GLN A 123 -1.28 -5.66 20.10
CA GLN A 123 -0.95 -6.89 19.36
C GLN A 123 -1.75 -7.04 18.06
N LEU A 124 -2.99 -6.53 18.03
CA LEU A 124 -3.85 -6.55 16.83
C LEU A 124 -3.29 -5.68 15.70
N LYS A 125 -2.56 -4.60 16.02
CA LYS A 125 -1.88 -3.72 15.04
C LYS A 125 -0.51 -4.24 14.60
N GLY A 126 0.13 -5.06 15.44
CA GLY A 126 1.35 -5.78 15.07
C GLY A 126 1.14 -6.71 13.87
N GLN A 127 -0.07 -7.28 13.72
CA GLN A 127 -0.41 -8.12 12.56
C GLN A 127 -0.56 -7.32 11.26
N GLU A 128 -1.07 -6.08 11.31
CA GLU A 128 -1.09 -5.18 10.15
C GLU A 128 0.32 -4.77 9.75
N PHE A 129 1.18 -4.45 10.71
CA PHE A 129 2.58 -4.11 10.45
C PHE A 129 3.38 -5.29 9.87
N GLN A 130 3.17 -6.51 10.38
CA GLN A 130 3.75 -7.73 9.81
C GLN A 130 3.22 -8.00 8.39
N ARG A 131 1.91 -7.77 8.12
CA ARG A 131 1.34 -7.87 6.78
C ARG A 131 1.88 -6.83 5.81
N ASP A 132 2.08 -5.61 6.27
CA ASP A 132 2.62 -4.52 5.46
C ASP A 132 4.11 -4.71 5.18
N ILE A 133 4.88 -5.23 6.15
CA ILE A 133 6.27 -5.69 5.92
C ILE A 133 6.28 -6.85 4.93
N ALA A 134 5.44 -7.88 5.09
CA ALA A 134 5.39 -9.02 4.18
C ALA A 134 5.01 -8.60 2.75
N ARG A 135 4.05 -7.68 2.60
CA ARG A 135 3.62 -7.11 1.32
C ARG A 135 4.71 -6.24 0.68
N SER A 136 5.48 -5.51 1.50
CA SER A 136 6.60 -4.69 1.02
C SER A 136 7.77 -5.57 0.58
N LEU A 137 8.13 -6.61 1.35
CA LEU A 137 9.15 -7.59 1.00
C LEU A 137 8.80 -8.38 -0.27
N ALA A 138 7.52 -8.70 -0.48
CA ALA A 138 7.05 -9.38 -1.70
C ALA A 138 7.19 -8.52 -2.98
N ARG A 139 7.29 -7.18 -2.86
CA ARG A 139 7.49 -6.26 -3.99
C ARG A 139 8.97 -5.98 -4.31
N VAL A 140 9.88 -6.27 -3.40
CA VAL A 140 11.34 -6.10 -3.60
C VAL A 140 11.87 -6.81 -4.85
N PRO A 141 11.56 -8.10 -5.14
CA PRO A 141 12.07 -8.77 -6.33
C PRO A 141 11.60 -8.11 -7.62
N VAL A 142 10.34 -7.67 -7.68
CA VAL A 142 9.75 -7.00 -8.84
C VAL A 142 10.44 -5.66 -9.11
N VAL A 143 10.76 -4.89 -8.08
CA VAL A 143 11.49 -3.61 -8.23
C VAL A 143 12.92 -3.86 -8.74
N ILE A 144 13.59 -4.91 -8.27
CA ILE A 144 14.94 -5.28 -8.74
C ILE A 144 14.90 -5.68 -10.22
N GLU A 145 13.95 -6.51 -10.64
CA GLU A 145 13.79 -6.91 -12.03
C GLU A 145 13.47 -5.72 -12.94
N THR A 146 12.56 -4.85 -12.52
CA THR A 146 12.20 -3.64 -13.27
C THR A 146 13.40 -2.71 -13.40
N THR A 147 14.19 -2.53 -12.33
CA THR A 147 15.39 -1.68 -12.35
C THR A 147 16.49 -2.27 -13.22
N ARG A 148 16.66 -3.59 -13.24
CA ARG A 148 17.58 -4.29 -14.15
C ARG A 148 17.15 -4.13 -15.60
N ALA A 149 15.88 -4.36 -15.90
CA ALA A 149 15.33 -4.18 -17.25
C ALA A 149 15.51 -2.74 -17.76
N LEU A 150 15.31 -1.73 -16.89
CA LEU A 150 15.58 -0.33 -17.23
C LEU A 150 17.07 -0.04 -17.46
N ARG A 151 17.95 -0.59 -16.63
CA ARG A 151 19.41 -0.43 -16.78
C ARG A 151 19.94 -1.12 -18.03
N ASP A 152 19.40 -2.27 -18.39
CA ASP A 152 19.78 -3.00 -19.60
C ASP A 152 19.28 -2.25 -20.86
N ALA A 153 18.09 -1.64 -20.80
CA ALA A 153 17.59 -0.76 -21.84
C ALA A 153 18.40 0.54 -21.99
N GLU A 154 18.94 1.10 -20.90
CA GLU A 154 19.87 2.23 -20.94
C GLU A 154 21.28 1.85 -21.42
N GLY A 155 21.78 0.68 -21.01
CA GLY A 155 23.07 0.14 -21.44
C GLY A 155 23.11 -0.16 -22.94
N GLY A 156 22.03 -0.72 -23.49
CA GLY A 156 21.87 -0.91 -24.94
C GLY A 156 21.80 0.41 -25.71
N ARG A 157 21.13 1.42 -25.13
CA ARG A 157 21.03 2.75 -25.74
C ARG A 157 22.34 3.53 -25.72
N THR A 158 23.30 3.18 -24.86
CA THR A 158 24.61 3.85 -24.80
C THR A 158 25.58 3.30 -25.86
N ASP A 159 25.46 2.03 -26.26
CA ASP A 159 26.31 1.41 -27.29
C ASP A 159 25.81 1.73 -28.72
N GLU A 160 24.50 1.92 -28.91
CA GLU A 160 23.94 2.46 -30.17
C GLU A 160 24.32 3.93 -30.38
N ASN A 161 24.27 4.77 -29.33
CA ASN A 161 24.55 6.20 -29.46
C ASN A 161 26.03 6.52 -29.72
N ARG A 162 26.97 5.64 -29.35
CA ARG A 162 28.40 5.83 -29.65
C ARG A 162 28.71 5.74 -31.15
N ASN A 163 27.81 5.14 -31.95
CA ASN A 163 27.88 5.14 -33.41
C ASN A 163 27.07 6.27 -34.07
N ASP A 164 26.19 6.95 -33.31
CA ASP A 164 25.33 8.05 -33.78
C ASP A 164 25.81 9.44 -33.36
N GLU A 165 26.81 9.56 -32.48
CA GLU A 165 27.45 10.85 -32.15
C GLU A 165 28.09 11.55 -33.37
N ASP A 166 28.38 10.81 -34.45
CA ASP A 166 28.88 11.37 -35.72
C ASP A 166 27.76 11.70 -36.73
N ARG A 167 26.47 11.49 -36.38
CA ARG A 167 25.30 11.74 -37.27
C ARG A 167 24.16 12.55 -36.64
N GLY A 168 24.23 12.92 -35.36
CA GLY A 168 23.13 13.54 -34.60
C GLY A 168 23.14 15.08 -34.47
N ALA A 169 23.87 15.83 -35.30
CA ALA A 169 23.93 17.29 -35.23
C ALA A 169 22.76 18.03 -35.92
N GLU A 170 21.65 17.34 -36.23
CA GLU A 170 20.40 17.96 -36.68
C GLU A 170 19.20 17.43 -35.86
N ILE A 171 19.24 17.63 -34.54
CA ILE A 171 17.99 17.58 -33.75
C ILE A 171 17.29 18.91 -34.01
N GLY A 172 16.38 18.90 -34.98
CA GLY A 172 15.45 19.98 -35.27
C GLY A 172 14.77 20.50 -34.00
N GLY A 173 14.57 21.82 -33.96
CA GLY A 173 14.13 22.58 -32.79
C GLY A 173 13.03 21.91 -31.98
N ASN A 174 13.26 21.82 -30.67
CA ASN A 174 12.28 21.30 -29.72
C ASN A 174 11.15 22.32 -29.54
N ALA A 175 10.01 22.07 -30.20
CA ALA A 175 8.83 22.93 -30.17
C ALA A 175 8.32 23.23 -28.74
N ALA A 176 8.42 22.26 -27.81
CA ALA A 176 8.00 22.47 -26.42
C ALA A 176 8.91 23.46 -25.67
N LEU A 177 10.19 23.52 -26.02
CA LEU A 177 11.16 24.48 -25.47
C LEU A 177 10.96 25.90 -26.02
N GLU A 178 10.52 26.02 -27.27
CA GLU A 178 10.17 27.30 -27.88
C GLU A 178 8.88 27.87 -27.29
N ASP A 179 7.86 27.04 -27.09
CA ASP A 179 6.59 27.41 -26.47
C ASP A 179 6.77 27.86 -24.99
N TRP A 180 7.65 27.16 -24.27
CA TRP A 180 8.02 27.55 -22.91
C TRP A 180 8.82 28.87 -22.86
N ARG A 181 9.69 29.16 -23.83
CA ARG A 181 10.38 30.45 -23.91
C ARG A 181 9.42 31.58 -24.31
N ALA A 182 8.49 31.34 -25.23
CA ALA A 182 7.49 32.30 -25.64
C ALA A 182 6.58 32.72 -24.47
N SER A 183 6.17 31.76 -23.63
CA SER A 183 5.34 32.04 -22.44
C SER A 183 6.06 32.80 -21.32
N ARG A 184 7.41 32.75 -21.27
CA ARG A 184 8.20 33.50 -20.29
C ARG A 184 8.59 34.91 -20.74
N GLY A 185 8.67 35.16 -22.06
CA GLY A 185 9.04 36.46 -22.63
C GLY A 185 7.92 37.50 -22.68
N GLY A 186 6.66 37.09 -22.47
CA GLY A 186 5.48 37.95 -22.61
C GLY A 186 5.09 38.80 -21.39
N ASN A 187 5.77 38.68 -20.24
CA ASN A 187 5.41 39.41 -19.02
C ASN A 187 6.55 40.31 -18.52
N GLY A 188 7.00 41.22 -19.39
CA GLY A 188 8.11 42.12 -19.11
C GLY A 188 8.17 43.34 -20.02
N GLY A 189 7.10 44.13 -20.10
CA GLY A 189 7.22 45.53 -20.55
C GLY A 189 6.04 46.07 -21.37
N MET A 190 5.25 46.96 -20.74
CA MET A 190 5.02 48.39 -21.09
C MET A 190 3.77 48.84 -20.30
N ARG A 191 3.86 49.64 -19.23
CA ARG A 191 3.88 51.13 -19.20
C ARG A 191 2.75 51.78 -20.03
N PRO A 192 2.17 52.91 -19.58
CA PRO A 192 2.87 54.15 -19.20
C PRO A 192 3.28 54.27 -17.73
#